data_AF-A0A2L0BWQ2-F1
#
_entry.id   AF-A0A2L0BWQ2-F1
#
_cell.length_a   1.000
_cell.length_b   1.000
_cell.length_c   1.000
_cell.angle_alpha   90.00
_cell.angle_beta   90.00
_cell.angle_gamma   90.00
#
_symmetry.space_group_name_H-M   'P 1'
#
loop_
_entity.id
_entity.type
_entity.pdbx_description
1 polymer ?
#
loop_
_entity_poly.entity_id
_entity_poly.type
_entity_poly.pdbx_seq_one_letter_code
_entity_poly.pdbx_strand_id
1 'polypeptide(L)'
;VGMKTVFFPIIVSIMVWFWNRVHILSRTPALLEYMLVFLGGTLAFLDLPIEYLSLYFEMPYMLLLSDIRQGIFYAMLLSFWLIFAGEHMLIQDSGEKNSLKLYWKHLSTVAVGCISLLIFDLCERGVQLVNPFYSIWVTPVGTNLALTFIILAGLSASIYFIFLCYMIWCVFKNISIKRSILPSMSQARRLHYEGIIYRFHFLMLATITCAAVTVISFILSQVAEGHNKWDENMDIELSSILH
;
A
#
# COMPACT_ATOMS: atom_id res chain seq x y z
N VAL A 1 2.77 -7.48 19.45
CA VAL A 1 4.11 -8.06 19.14
C VAL A 1 4.03 -9.55 18.79
N GLY A 2 3.32 -10.39 19.56
CA GLY A 2 3.18 -11.83 19.25
C GLY A 2 2.61 -12.14 17.85
N MET A 3 1.69 -11.31 17.34
CA MET A 3 1.19 -11.44 15.98
C MET A 3 2.31 -11.27 14.93
N LYS A 4 3.08 -10.17 15.03
CA LYS A 4 4.23 -9.89 14.15
C LYS A 4 5.25 -11.03 14.11
N THR A 5 5.54 -11.66 15.26
CA THR A 5 6.48 -12.80 15.31
C THR A 5 6.01 -14.04 14.57
N VAL A 6 4.71 -14.24 14.47
CA VAL A 6 4.14 -15.39 13.75
C VAL A 6 4.10 -15.10 12.26
N PHE A 7 3.65 -13.90 11.87
CA PHE A 7 3.49 -13.54 10.47
C PHE A 7 4.83 -13.32 9.75
N PHE A 8 5.83 -12.73 10.40
CA PHE A 8 7.14 -12.48 9.79
C PHE A 8 7.79 -13.72 9.14
N PRO A 9 8.02 -14.86 9.85
CA PRO A 9 8.63 -16.03 9.24
C PRO A 9 7.74 -16.68 8.16
N ILE A 10 6.41 -16.58 8.29
CA ILE A 10 5.47 -17.08 7.28
C ILE A 10 5.62 -16.27 5.98
N ILE A 11 5.62 -14.94 6.08
CA ILE A 11 5.77 -14.04 4.92
C ILE A 11 7.12 -14.29 4.24
N VAL A 12 8.22 -14.36 5.00
CA VAL A 12 9.55 -14.64 4.46
C VAL A 12 9.58 -16.00 3.75
N SER A 13 8.97 -17.03 4.34
CA SER A 13 8.91 -18.36 3.73
C SER A 13 8.14 -18.36 2.40
N ILE A 14 6.99 -17.67 2.34
CA ILE A 14 6.19 -17.52 1.13
C ILE A 14 6.97 -16.74 0.07
N MET A 15 7.68 -15.68 0.44
CA MET A 15 8.49 -14.88 -0.49
C MET A 15 9.63 -15.71 -1.10
N VAL A 16 10.38 -16.44 -0.27
CA VAL A 16 11.47 -17.31 -0.74
C VAL A 16 10.92 -18.38 -1.67
N TRP A 17 9.80 -19.00 -1.30
CA TRP A 17 9.12 -19.97 -2.15
C TRP A 17 8.69 -19.35 -3.49
N PHE A 18 8.04 -18.19 -3.47
CA PHE A 18 7.58 -17.49 -4.67
C PHE A 18 8.74 -17.15 -5.60
N TRP A 19 9.83 -16.60 -5.05
CA TRP A 19 11.01 -16.22 -5.82
C TRP A 19 11.71 -17.42 -6.45
N ASN A 20 11.84 -18.52 -5.70
CA ASN A 20 12.37 -19.78 -6.22
C ASN A 20 11.50 -20.31 -7.37
N ARG A 21 10.17 -20.23 -7.24
CA ARG A 21 9.25 -20.65 -8.30
C ARG A 21 9.38 -19.81 -9.56
N VAL A 22 9.56 -18.50 -9.43
CA VAL A 22 9.77 -17.60 -10.58
C VAL A 22 11.07 -17.95 -11.31
N HIS A 23 12.16 -18.23 -10.59
CA HIS A 23 13.46 -18.57 -11.19
C HIS A 23 13.52 -19.94 -11.87
N ILE A 24 12.62 -20.87 -11.52
CA ILE A 24 12.52 -22.17 -12.21
C ILE A 24 11.99 -22.00 -13.64
N LEU A 25 11.25 -20.92 -13.93
CA LEU A 25 10.76 -20.67 -15.29
C LEU A 25 11.90 -20.17 -16.19
N SER A 26 11.96 -20.66 -17.43
CA SER A 26 12.97 -20.29 -18.43
C SER A 26 12.78 -18.89 -19.05
N ARG A 27 12.08 -17.97 -18.36
CA ARG A 27 11.78 -16.61 -18.82
C ARG A 27 12.32 -15.57 -17.85
N THR A 28 12.57 -14.36 -18.32
CA THR A 28 12.87 -13.23 -17.43
C THR A 28 11.64 -12.88 -16.58
N PRO A 29 11.79 -12.61 -15.27
CA PRO A 29 10.66 -12.25 -14.42
C PRO A 29 9.93 -11.02 -14.94
N ALA A 30 8.60 -11.02 -14.83
CA ALA A 30 7.77 -9.90 -15.25
C ALA A 30 7.85 -8.74 -14.23
N LEU A 31 7.54 -7.52 -14.68
CA LEU A 31 7.52 -6.34 -13.80
C LEU A 31 6.62 -6.54 -12.58
N LEU A 32 5.44 -7.14 -12.77
CA LEU A 32 4.52 -7.47 -11.67
C LEU A 32 5.11 -8.45 -10.66
N GLU A 33 5.92 -9.41 -11.10
CA GLU A 33 6.57 -10.37 -10.20
C GLU A 33 7.61 -9.66 -9.32
N TYR A 34 8.39 -8.72 -9.89
CA TYR A 34 9.29 -7.87 -9.11
C TYR A 34 8.52 -6.99 -8.11
N MET A 35 7.44 -6.35 -8.54
CA MET A 35 6.64 -5.49 -7.66
C MET A 35 6.02 -6.27 -6.50
N LEU A 36 5.57 -7.51 -6.73
CA LEU A 36 5.07 -8.39 -5.67
C LEU A 36 6.18 -8.77 -4.66
N VAL A 37 7.40 -9.01 -5.13
CA VAL A 37 8.55 -9.27 -4.24
C VAL A 37 8.88 -8.04 -3.40
N PHE A 38 8.90 -6.84 -4.00
CA PHE A 38 9.13 -5.61 -3.25
C PHE A 38 8.01 -5.33 -2.24
N LEU A 39 6.75 -5.54 -2.61
CA LEU A 39 5.61 -5.38 -1.71
C LEU A 39 5.64 -6.40 -0.55
N GLY A 40 5.97 -7.66 -0.84
CA GLY A 40 6.19 -8.67 0.20
C GLY A 40 7.36 -8.31 1.10
N GLY A 41 8.43 -7.75 0.53
CA GLY A 41 9.62 -7.32 1.27
C GLY A 41 9.32 -6.15 2.22
N THR A 42 8.53 -5.17 1.79
CA THR A 42 8.11 -4.07 2.67
C THR A 42 7.11 -4.52 3.74
N LEU A 43 6.25 -5.50 3.43
CA LEU A 43 5.39 -6.14 4.43
C LEU A 43 6.21 -6.92 5.47
N ALA A 44 7.19 -7.73 5.04
CA ALA A 44 8.12 -8.40 5.94
C ALA A 44 8.92 -7.40 6.77
N PHE A 45 9.32 -6.27 6.19
CA PHE A 45 9.98 -5.18 6.91
C PHE A 45 9.05 -4.52 7.92
N LEU A 46 7.74 -4.44 7.67
CA LEU A 46 6.73 -3.92 8.61
C LEU A 46 6.43 -4.88 9.78
N ASP A 47 6.47 -6.18 9.51
CA ASP A 47 6.22 -7.24 10.51
C ASP A 47 7.48 -7.70 11.25
N LEU A 48 8.66 -7.17 10.89
CA LEU A 48 9.89 -7.48 11.62
C LEU A 48 9.73 -7.10 13.10
N PRO A 49 9.91 -8.03 14.05
CA PRO A 49 9.59 -7.80 15.46
C PRO A 49 10.74 -7.05 16.18
N ILE A 50 11.10 -5.86 15.69
CA ILE A 50 12.15 -4.99 16.25
C ILE A 50 11.78 -4.55 17.67
N GLU A 51 10.50 -4.51 17.98
CA GLU A 51 9.95 -4.09 19.27
C GLU A 51 10.45 -4.96 20.43
N TYR A 52 10.88 -6.21 20.23
CA TYR A 52 11.52 -6.97 21.33
C TYR A 52 12.83 -6.36 21.81
N LEU A 53 13.57 -5.70 20.92
CA LEU A 53 14.83 -5.08 21.31
C LEU A 53 14.59 -3.93 22.29
N SER A 54 13.40 -3.32 22.32
CA SER A 54 13.07 -2.27 23.29
C SER A 54 12.92 -2.78 24.72
N LEU A 55 12.83 -4.10 24.93
CA LEU A 55 12.87 -4.71 26.27
C LEU A 55 14.27 -4.67 26.89
N TYR A 56 15.31 -4.66 26.04
CA TYR A 56 16.70 -4.70 26.45
C TYR A 56 17.39 -3.34 26.31
N PHE A 57 16.94 -2.51 25.36
CA PHE A 57 17.52 -1.20 25.06
C PHE A 57 16.46 -0.12 25.09
N GLU A 58 16.75 1.01 25.70
CA GLU A 58 15.90 2.20 25.58
C GLU A 58 15.99 2.76 24.16
N MET A 59 14.89 2.64 23.40
CA MET A 59 14.82 3.10 22.01
C MET A 59 13.73 4.16 21.84
N PRO A 60 14.01 5.45 22.12
CA PRO A 60 13.02 6.53 22.00
C PRO A 60 12.52 6.75 20.56
N TYR A 61 13.29 6.31 19.55
CA TYR A 61 12.95 6.45 18.13
C TYR A 61 12.00 5.37 17.58
N MET A 62 11.50 4.45 18.42
CA MET A 62 10.65 3.35 17.96
C MET A 62 9.36 3.81 17.28
N LEU A 63 8.75 4.89 17.75
CA LEU A 63 7.53 5.45 17.15
C LEU A 63 7.80 5.92 15.72
N LEU A 64 8.82 6.78 15.56
CA LEU A 64 9.25 7.30 14.26
C LEU A 64 9.65 6.17 13.30
N LEU A 65 10.37 5.16 13.79
CA LEU A 65 10.75 4.00 12.98
C LEU A 65 9.52 3.22 12.51
N SER A 66 8.51 3.06 13.36
CA SER A 66 7.24 2.40 12.99
C SER A 66 6.50 3.18 11.90
N ASP A 67 6.43 4.52 12.00
CA ASP A 67 5.78 5.35 10.99
C ASP A 67 6.51 5.28 9.65
N ILE A 68 7.85 5.33 9.67
CA ILE A 68 8.67 5.20 8.45
C ILE A 68 8.41 3.84 7.79
N ARG A 69 8.36 2.75 8.56
CA ARG A 69 8.07 1.40 8.05
C ARG A 69 6.69 1.32 7.41
N GLN A 70 5.67 1.88 8.06
CA GLN A 70 4.31 1.95 7.53
C GLN A 70 4.24 2.81 6.27
N GLY A 71 4.89 3.98 6.26
CA GLY A 71 4.97 4.87 5.11
C GLY A 71 5.61 4.21 3.89
N ILE A 72 6.70 3.45 4.09
CA ILE A 72 7.35 2.68 3.02
C ILE A 72 6.42 1.59 2.47
N PHE A 73 5.71 0.88 3.36
CA PHE A 73 4.74 -0.13 2.94
C PHE A 73 3.60 0.48 2.10
N TYR A 74 2.99 1.59 2.57
CA TYR A 74 1.93 2.27 1.84
C TYR A 74 2.41 2.83 0.50
N ALA A 75 3.61 3.42 0.45
CA ALA A 75 4.21 3.90 -0.79
C ALA A 75 4.35 2.77 -1.82
N MET A 76 4.83 1.60 -1.40
CA MET A 76 4.95 0.42 -2.27
C MET A 76 3.60 -0.15 -2.68
N LEU A 77 2.61 -0.18 -1.78
CA LEU A 77 1.26 -0.65 -2.07
C LEU A 77 0.58 0.23 -3.13
N LEU A 78 0.63 1.56 -2.97
CA LEU A 78 0.08 2.51 -3.95
C LEU A 78 0.80 2.40 -5.29
N SER A 79 2.13 2.28 -5.26
CA SER A 79 2.94 2.06 -6.46
C SER A 79 2.57 0.76 -7.19
N PHE A 80 2.36 -0.32 -6.43
CA PHE A 80 1.91 -1.61 -6.96
C PHE A 80 0.57 -1.48 -7.67
N TRP A 81 -0.43 -0.83 -7.07
CA TRP A 81 -1.75 -0.66 -7.68
C TRP A 81 -1.71 0.11 -8.99
N LEU A 82 -0.89 1.16 -9.04
CA LEU A 82 -0.74 1.96 -10.24
C LEU A 82 -0.09 1.16 -11.37
N ILE A 83 1.01 0.46 -11.07
CA ILE A 83 1.71 -0.38 -12.05
C ILE A 83 0.82 -1.56 -12.48
N PHE A 84 0.08 -2.16 -11.54
CA PHE A 84 -0.86 -3.25 -11.83
C PHE A 84 -1.98 -2.81 -12.78
N ALA A 85 -2.63 -1.68 -12.51
CA ALA A 85 -3.64 -1.13 -13.41
C ALA A 85 -3.03 -0.76 -14.77
N GLY A 86 -1.82 -0.20 -14.77
CA GLY A 86 -1.06 0.15 -15.96
C GLY A 86 -0.74 -1.03 -16.87
N GLU A 87 -0.18 -2.10 -16.33
CA GLU A 87 0.19 -3.30 -17.07
C GLU A 87 -1.03 -3.93 -17.73
N HIS A 88 -2.14 -4.02 -16.99
CA HIS A 88 -3.39 -4.56 -17.51
C HIS A 88 -4.06 -3.67 -18.58
N MET A 89 -3.69 -2.39 -18.64
CA MET A 89 -4.07 -1.50 -19.74
C MET A 89 -3.17 -1.68 -20.98
N LEU A 90 -1.84 -1.81 -20.79
CA LEU A 90 -0.84 -1.85 -21.87
C LEU A 90 -0.70 -3.20 -22.58
N ILE A 91 -1.13 -4.31 -21.96
CA ILE A 91 -1.21 -5.63 -22.61
C ILE A 91 -2.03 -5.58 -23.94
N GLN A 92 -2.76 -4.48 -24.19
CA GLN A 92 -3.63 -4.33 -25.34
C GLN A 92 -3.04 -3.57 -26.53
N ASP A 93 -2.01 -2.74 -26.38
CA ASP A 93 -1.60 -1.80 -27.44
C ASP A 93 -0.15 -1.90 -27.95
N SER A 94 0.79 -2.57 -27.28
CA SER A 94 2.14 -2.75 -27.84
C SER A 94 2.95 -3.85 -27.14
N GLY A 95 3.62 -4.68 -27.93
CA GLY A 95 4.54 -5.72 -27.44
C GLY A 95 5.88 -5.19 -26.94
N GLU A 96 5.94 -3.95 -26.48
CA GLU A 96 7.17 -3.38 -25.91
C GLU A 96 7.35 -3.83 -24.47
N LYS A 97 8.60 -4.05 -24.07
CA LYS A 97 8.96 -4.45 -22.71
C LYS A 97 8.64 -3.31 -21.76
N ASN A 98 7.63 -3.50 -20.92
CA ASN A 98 7.25 -2.50 -19.92
C ASN A 98 8.42 -2.22 -18.98
N SER A 99 8.82 -0.94 -18.92
CA SER A 99 9.85 -0.46 -18.01
C SER A 99 9.23 0.54 -17.03
N LEU A 100 9.75 0.57 -15.80
CA LEU A 100 9.33 1.53 -14.77
C LEU A 100 9.39 2.99 -15.25
N LYS A 101 10.22 3.30 -16.25
CA LYS A 101 10.34 4.63 -16.84
C LYS A 101 9.03 5.14 -17.45
N LEU A 102 8.19 4.24 -17.98
CA LEU A 102 6.90 4.63 -18.56
C LEU A 102 5.93 5.16 -17.49
N TYR A 103 6.02 4.63 -16.27
CA TYR A 103 5.18 5.00 -15.13
C TYR A 103 5.78 6.11 -14.26
N TRP A 104 6.99 6.59 -14.56
CA TRP A 104 7.75 7.50 -13.69
C TRP A 104 6.99 8.77 -13.31
N LYS A 105 6.24 9.36 -14.25
CA LYS A 105 5.43 10.57 -14.00
C LYS A 105 4.31 10.34 -12.98
N HIS A 106 3.75 9.15 -12.95
CA HIS A 106 2.69 8.79 -12.03
C HIS A 106 3.26 8.36 -10.67
N LEU A 107 4.37 7.63 -10.70
CA LEU A 107 5.11 7.22 -9.53
C LEU A 107 5.71 8.43 -8.78
N SER A 108 6.12 9.48 -9.50
CA SER A 108 6.62 10.71 -8.88
C SER A 108 5.56 11.41 -8.03
N THR A 109 4.28 11.35 -8.41
CA THR A 109 3.20 11.91 -7.59
C THR A 109 3.14 11.22 -6.23
N VAL A 110 3.13 9.88 -6.22
CA VAL A 110 3.16 9.07 -4.99
C VAL A 110 4.41 9.40 -4.17
N ALA A 111 5.58 9.45 -4.80
CA ALA A 111 6.84 9.75 -4.12
C ALA A 111 6.82 11.14 -3.47
N VAL A 112 6.33 12.17 -4.15
CA VAL A 112 6.20 13.53 -3.60
C VAL A 112 5.28 13.54 -2.38
N GLY A 113 4.15 12.83 -2.43
CA GLY A 113 3.22 12.72 -1.30
C GLY A 113 3.88 12.04 -0.08
N CYS A 114 4.51 10.89 -0.28
CA CYS A 114 5.19 10.15 0.77
C CYS A 114 6.38 10.91 1.36
N ILE A 115 7.19 11.58 0.52
CA ILE A 115 8.32 12.40 0.99
C ILE A 115 7.80 13.60 1.80
N SER A 116 6.69 14.21 1.41
CA SER A 116 6.09 15.32 2.16
C SER A 116 5.65 14.89 3.55
N LEU A 117 4.98 13.74 3.67
CA LEU A 117 4.60 13.16 4.97
C LEU A 117 5.81 12.73 5.79
N LEU A 118 6.83 12.15 5.16
CA LEU A 118 8.07 11.77 5.84
C LEU A 118 8.79 12.99 6.43
N ILE A 119 8.87 14.10 5.68
CA ILE A 119 9.46 15.34 6.19
C ILE A 119 8.63 15.88 7.37
N PHE A 120 7.30 15.85 7.26
CA PHE A 120 6.42 16.23 8.35
C PHE A 120 6.67 15.39 9.62
N ASP A 121 6.70 14.06 9.49
CA ASP A 121 6.96 13.14 10.62
C ASP A 121 8.35 13.35 11.23
N LEU A 122 9.38 13.61 10.41
CA LEU A 122 10.73 13.94 10.89
C LEU A 122 10.76 15.28 11.62
N CYS A 123 10.01 16.28 11.15
CA CYS A 123 9.94 17.59 11.79
C CYS A 123 9.14 17.56 13.11
N GLU A 124 8.13 16.71 13.22
CA GLU A 124 7.32 16.57 14.45
C GLU A 124 7.93 15.54 15.41
N ARG A 125 7.89 14.26 15.02
CA ARG A 125 8.33 13.13 15.86
C ARG A 125 9.85 13.01 15.95
N GLY A 126 10.58 13.43 14.93
CA GLY A 126 12.06 13.43 14.97
C GLY A 126 12.62 14.43 15.98
N VAL A 127 12.04 15.63 16.08
CA VAL A 127 12.45 16.64 17.08
C VAL A 127 12.01 16.24 18.49
N GLN A 128 10.88 15.54 18.61
CA GLN A 128 10.41 14.99 19.89
C GLN A 128 11.40 14.02 20.56
N LEU A 129 12.34 13.44 19.82
CA LEU A 129 13.41 12.59 20.38
C LEU A 129 14.37 13.37 21.28
N VAL A 130 14.59 14.65 21.00
CA VAL A 130 15.46 15.52 21.80
C VAL A 130 14.64 16.30 22.82
N ASN A 131 13.45 16.77 22.41
CA ASN A 131 12.56 17.53 23.29
C ASN A 131 11.13 16.94 23.25
N PRO A 132 10.73 16.11 24.23
CA PRO A 132 9.42 15.47 24.23
C PRO A 132 8.24 16.44 24.33
N PHE A 133 8.48 17.69 24.74
CA PHE A 133 7.46 18.75 24.80
C PHE A 133 7.41 19.59 23.51
N TYR A 134 8.23 19.27 22.51
CA TYR A 134 8.19 19.95 21.23
C TYR A 134 6.90 19.62 20.48
N SER A 135 6.28 20.67 19.94
CA SER A 135 5.16 20.55 19.02
C SER A 135 5.32 21.59 17.92
N ILE A 136 5.32 21.13 16.67
CA ILE A 136 5.46 22.00 15.49
C ILE A 136 4.34 23.05 15.41
N TRP A 137 3.19 22.74 16.03
CA TRP A 137 1.97 23.54 16.05
C TRP A 137 2.04 24.77 16.96
N VAL A 138 3.04 24.87 17.83
CA VAL A 138 3.17 25.97 18.80
C VAL A 138 3.74 27.23 18.15
N THR A 139 4.60 27.08 17.14
CA THR A 139 5.22 28.22 16.46
C THR A 139 4.50 28.56 15.16
N PRO A 140 4.28 29.84 14.84
CA PRO A 140 3.56 30.22 13.61
C PRO A 140 4.29 29.75 12.35
N VAL A 141 5.63 29.77 12.36
CA VAL A 141 6.46 29.27 11.24
C VAL A 141 6.33 27.76 11.11
N GLY A 142 6.40 27.02 12.21
CA GLY A 142 6.24 25.57 12.23
C GLY A 142 4.86 25.14 11.73
N THR A 143 3.79 25.77 12.23
CA THR A 143 2.41 25.48 11.79
C THR A 143 2.22 25.70 10.29
N ASN A 144 2.72 26.81 9.73
CA ASN A 144 2.61 27.06 8.29
C ASN A 144 3.38 26.01 7.45
N LEU A 145 4.55 25.58 7.93
CA LEU A 145 5.34 24.54 7.29
C LEU A 145 4.64 23.16 7.36
N ALA A 146 4.13 22.78 8.54
CA ALA A 146 3.36 21.56 8.75
C ALA A 146 2.14 21.49 7.84
N LEU A 147 1.33 22.54 7.83
CA LEU A 147 0.15 22.64 6.97
C LEU A 147 0.53 22.54 5.50
N THR A 148 1.64 23.14 5.08
CA THR A 148 2.12 23.04 3.69
C THR A 148 2.39 21.59 3.29
N PHE A 149 3.09 20.82 4.13
CA PHE A 149 3.37 19.40 3.84
C PHE A 149 2.10 18.54 3.84
N ILE A 150 1.19 18.77 4.78
CA ILE A 150 -0.09 18.04 4.86
C ILE A 150 -0.95 18.34 3.62
N ILE A 151 -1.06 19.62 3.23
CA ILE A 151 -1.82 20.02 2.04
C ILE A 151 -1.19 19.43 0.78
N LEU A 152 0.13 19.46 0.64
CA LEU A 152 0.85 18.89 -0.49
C LEU A 152 0.63 17.37 -0.60
N ALA A 153 0.69 16.65 0.53
CA ALA A 153 0.38 15.24 0.59
C ALA A 153 -1.08 14.93 0.23
N GLY A 154 -2.03 15.72 0.74
CA GLY A 154 -3.46 15.58 0.43
C GLY A 154 -3.79 15.83 -1.04
N LEU A 155 -3.18 16.85 -1.65
CA LEU A 155 -3.30 17.12 -3.09
C LEU A 155 -2.71 15.98 -3.93
N SER A 156 -1.53 15.48 -3.57
CA SER A 156 -0.92 14.33 -4.24
C SER A 156 -1.79 13.08 -4.15
N ALA A 157 -2.31 12.76 -2.96
CA ALA A 157 -3.20 11.62 -2.75
C ALA A 157 -4.50 11.75 -3.57
N SER A 158 -5.06 12.96 -3.66
CA SER A 158 -6.27 13.23 -4.45
C SER A 158 -6.03 13.03 -5.95
N ILE A 159 -4.92 13.57 -6.48
CA ILE A 159 -4.52 13.38 -7.89
C ILE A 159 -4.29 11.90 -8.17
N TYR A 160 -3.58 11.20 -7.28
CA TYR A 160 -3.35 9.76 -7.39
C TYR A 160 -4.67 8.98 -7.44
N PHE A 161 -5.62 9.28 -6.54
CA PHE A 161 -6.89 8.58 -6.46
C PHE A 161 -7.74 8.77 -7.73
N ILE A 162 -7.87 10.00 -8.22
CA ILE A 162 -8.59 10.30 -9.47
C ILE A 162 -7.95 9.54 -10.65
N PHE A 163 -6.62 9.55 -10.71
CA PHE A 163 -5.89 8.84 -11.77
C PHE A 163 -6.08 7.32 -11.68
N LEU A 164 -6.01 6.73 -10.49
CA LEU A 164 -6.24 5.31 -10.29
C LEU A 164 -7.66 4.90 -10.71
N CYS A 165 -8.67 5.68 -10.32
CA CYS A 165 -10.06 5.46 -10.73
C CYS A 165 -10.23 5.53 -12.26
N TYR A 166 -9.60 6.50 -12.91
CA TYR A 166 -9.59 6.60 -14.38
C TYR A 166 -8.95 5.37 -15.03
N MET A 167 -7.77 4.95 -14.55
CA MET A 167 -7.06 3.77 -15.06
C MET A 167 -7.91 2.50 -14.91
N ILE A 168 -8.50 2.29 -13.74
CA ILE A 168 -9.38 1.14 -13.47
C ILE A 168 -10.59 1.16 -14.40
N TRP A 169 -11.24 2.32 -14.57
CA TRP A 169 -12.35 2.48 -15.51
C TRP A 169 -11.95 2.13 -16.94
N CYS A 170 -10.79 2.61 -17.42
CA CYS A 170 -10.28 2.26 -18.74
C CYS A 170 -10.02 0.75 -18.88
N VAL A 171 -9.43 0.10 -17.87
CA VAL A 171 -9.21 -1.35 -17.89
C VAL A 171 -10.55 -2.09 -17.98
N PHE A 172 -11.56 -1.72 -17.21
CA PHE A 172 -12.89 -2.33 -17.29
C PHE A 172 -13.55 -2.12 -18.66
N LYS A 173 -13.47 -0.91 -19.21
CA LYS A 173 -14.00 -0.60 -20.55
C LYS A 173 -13.32 -1.48 -21.61
N ASN A 174 -12.00 -1.59 -21.56
CA ASN A 174 -11.26 -2.39 -22.53
C ASN A 174 -11.52 -3.88 -22.39
N ILE A 175 -11.64 -4.40 -21.15
CA ILE A 175 -12.04 -5.79 -20.91
C ILE A 175 -13.43 -6.05 -21.50
N SER A 176 -14.38 -5.13 -21.32
CA SER A 176 -15.74 -5.25 -21.88
C SER A 176 -15.71 -5.35 -23.41
N ILE A 177 -14.94 -4.49 -24.08
CA ILE A 177 -14.75 -4.53 -25.54
C ILE A 177 -14.05 -5.83 -25.96
N LYS A 178 -13.01 -6.28 -25.25
CA LYS A 178 -12.31 -7.53 -25.59
C LYS A 178 -13.21 -8.76 -25.40
N ARG A 179 -14.09 -8.76 -24.40
CA ARG A 179 -15.02 -9.85 -24.13
C ARG A 179 -16.01 -10.07 -25.27
N SER A 180 -16.40 -9.02 -26.01
CA SER A 180 -17.29 -9.17 -27.17
C SER A 180 -16.61 -9.79 -28.39
N ILE A 181 -15.29 -9.64 -28.52
CA ILE A 181 -14.49 -10.24 -29.62
C ILE A 181 -13.83 -11.58 -29.26
N LEU A 182 -13.88 -12.00 -27.98
CA LEU A 182 -13.35 -13.29 -27.53
C LEU A 182 -13.89 -14.52 -28.30
N PRO A 183 -15.20 -14.61 -28.67
CA PRO A 183 -15.71 -15.80 -29.33
C PRO A 183 -15.22 -15.97 -30.78
N SER A 184 -14.64 -14.95 -31.40
CA SER A 184 -14.06 -15.04 -32.76
C SER A 184 -12.56 -15.39 -32.77
N MET A 185 -11.93 -15.59 -31.60
CA MET A 185 -10.51 -15.93 -31.48
C MET A 185 -10.27 -17.45 -31.42
N SER A 186 -9.04 -17.88 -31.75
CA SER A 186 -8.62 -19.26 -31.56
C SER A 186 -8.67 -19.69 -30.08
N GLN A 187 -9.00 -20.95 -29.83
CA GLN A 187 -9.24 -21.49 -28.48
C GLN A 187 -8.06 -21.25 -27.52
N ALA A 188 -6.83 -21.47 -27.97
CA ALA A 188 -5.64 -21.24 -27.16
C ALA A 188 -5.45 -19.77 -26.74
N ARG A 189 -5.73 -18.84 -27.66
CA ARG A 189 -5.64 -17.39 -27.39
C ARG A 189 -6.77 -16.93 -26.46
N ARG A 190 -7.97 -17.46 -26.66
CA ARG A 190 -9.14 -17.19 -25.81
C ARG A 190 -8.87 -17.59 -24.35
N LEU A 191 -8.40 -18.81 -24.10
CA LEU A 191 -8.08 -19.30 -22.75
C LEU A 191 -7.01 -18.44 -22.06
N HIS A 192 -6.00 -17.99 -22.79
CA HIS A 192 -4.98 -17.10 -22.26
C HIS A 192 -5.56 -15.75 -21.79
N TYR A 193 -6.40 -15.10 -22.62
CA TYR A 193 -7.04 -13.84 -22.26
C TYR A 193 -8.09 -13.99 -21.16
N GLU A 194 -8.89 -15.05 -21.18
CA GLU A 194 -9.84 -15.36 -20.09
C GLU A 194 -9.09 -15.50 -18.75
N GLY A 195 -7.93 -16.17 -18.75
CA GLY A 195 -7.08 -16.28 -17.57
C GLY A 195 -6.55 -14.93 -17.06
N ILE A 196 -6.13 -14.04 -17.95
CA ILE A 196 -5.68 -12.68 -17.57
C ILE A 196 -6.84 -11.86 -16.97
N ILE A 197 -8.01 -11.90 -17.61
CA ILE A 197 -9.20 -11.17 -17.17
C ILE A 197 -9.68 -11.68 -15.80
N TYR A 198 -9.64 -13.00 -15.59
CA TYR A 198 -10.02 -13.62 -14.32
C TYR A 198 -9.09 -13.19 -13.19
N ARG A 199 -7.77 -13.25 -13.40
CA ARG A 199 -6.77 -12.83 -12.39
C ARG A 199 -6.96 -11.36 -11.99
N PHE A 200 -7.21 -10.50 -12.98
CA PHE A 200 -7.48 -9.08 -12.73
C PHE A 200 -8.74 -8.89 -11.87
N HIS A 201 -9.87 -9.51 -12.25
CA HIS A 201 -11.12 -9.39 -11.49
C HIS A 201 -11.00 -9.93 -10.07
N PHE A 202 -10.34 -11.09 -9.91
CA PHE A 202 -10.13 -11.70 -8.61
C PHE A 202 -9.35 -10.77 -7.68
N LEU A 203 -8.22 -10.25 -8.15
CA LEU A 203 -7.39 -9.35 -7.34
C LEU A 203 -8.11 -8.03 -7.04
N MET A 204 -8.82 -7.47 -8.01
CA MET A 204 -9.59 -6.24 -7.84
C MET A 204 -10.72 -6.41 -6.81
N LEU A 205 -11.47 -7.51 -6.89
CA LEU A 205 -12.54 -7.81 -5.93
C LEU A 205 -11.99 -7.96 -4.52
N ALA A 206 -10.94 -8.78 -4.35
CA ALA A 206 -10.30 -8.98 -3.05
C ALA A 206 -9.84 -7.66 -2.43
N THR A 207 -9.36 -6.74 -3.26
CA THR A 207 -8.86 -5.43 -2.83
C THR A 207 -9.97 -4.49 -2.42
N ILE A 208 -11.04 -4.41 -3.21
CA ILE A 208 -12.21 -3.59 -2.86
C ILE A 208 -12.83 -4.13 -1.57
N THR A 209 -12.95 -5.44 -1.41
CA THR A 209 -13.42 -6.04 -0.16
C THR A 209 -12.51 -5.70 1.01
N CYS A 210 -11.19 -5.85 0.87
CA CYS A 210 -10.22 -5.50 1.91
C CYS A 210 -10.30 -4.02 2.30
N ALA A 211 -10.33 -3.12 1.32
CA ALA A 211 -10.45 -1.68 1.54
C ALA A 211 -11.78 -1.31 2.21
N ALA A 212 -12.90 -1.91 1.76
CA ALA A 212 -14.21 -1.69 2.36
C ALA A 212 -14.26 -2.14 3.81
N VAL A 213 -13.74 -3.34 4.11
CA VAL A 213 -13.62 -3.84 5.48
C VAL A 213 -12.77 -2.88 6.30
N THR A 214 -11.60 -2.46 5.81
CA THR A 214 -10.71 -1.52 6.52
C THR A 214 -11.42 -0.21 6.87
N VAL A 215 -12.13 0.40 5.91
CA VAL A 215 -12.85 1.67 6.13
C VAL A 215 -14.03 1.51 7.08
N ILE A 216 -14.85 0.46 6.90
CA ILE A 216 -15.98 0.18 7.79
C ILE A 216 -15.48 -0.05 9.21
N SER A 217 -14.46 -0.88 9.35
CA SER A 217 -13.81 -1.17 10.63
C SER A 217 -13.28 0.10 11.28
N PHE A 218 -12.55 0.95 10.55
CA PHE A 218 -12.07 2.23 11.06
C PHE A 218 -13.21 3.14 11.54
N ILE A 219 -14.29 3.27 10.75
CA ILE A 219 -15.45 4.09 11.14
C ILE A 219 -16.09 3.55 12.42
N LEU A 220 -16.25 2.23 12.54
CA LEU A 220 -16.79 1.60 13.73
C LEU A 220 -15.92 1.85 14.96
N SER A 221 -14.59 1.77 14.84
CA SER A 221 -13.68 2.12 15.94
C SER A 221 -13.83 3.57 16.38
N GLN A 222 -13.91 4.51 15.44
CA GLN A 222 -14.07 5.93 15.77
C GLN A 222 -15.42 6.23 16.45
N VAL A 223 -16.50 5.57 16.01
CA VAL A 223 -17.82 5.70 16.64
C VAL A 223 -17.83 5.04 18.03
N ALA A 224 -17.21 3.88 18.18
CA ALA A 224 -17.11 3.17 19.45
C ALA A 224 -16.30 3.96 20.49
N GLU A 225 -15.16 4.54 20.13
CA GLU A 225 -14.38 5.42 21.02
C GLU A 225 -15.18 6.67 21.44
N GLY A 226 -16.04 7.18 20.57
CA GLY A 226 -16.99 8.24 20.91
C GLY A 226 -18.08 7.82 21.91
N HIS A 227 -18.53 6.55 21.86
CA HIS A 227 -19.61 6.01 22.69
C HIS A 227 -19.12 5.41 24.02
N ASN A 228 -17.90 4.88 24.07
CA ASN A 228 -17.28 4.29 25.27
C ASN A 228 -17.02 5.32 26.38
N LYS A 229 -17.11 6.62 26.08
CA LYS A 229 -17.12 7.68 27.10
C LYS A 229 -18.40 7.70 27.95
N TRP A 230 -19.49 7.05 27.52
CA TRP A 230 -20.81 7.17 28.15
C TRP A 230 -21.34 5.88 28.80
N ASP A 231 -20.74 4.72 28.54
CA ASP A 231 -21.19 3.45 29.12
C ASP A 231 -20.00 2.64 29.64
N GLU A 232 -19.86 2.53 30.96
CA GLU A 232 -18.75 1.88 31.67
C GLU A 232 -18.80 0.33 31.61
N ASN A 233 -19.71 -0.30 30.86
CA ASN A 233 -20.05 -1.73 31.03
C ASN A 233 -19.83 -2.64 29.82
N MET A 234 -18.97 -2.30 28.86
CA MET A 234 -18.68 -3.22 27.75
C MET A 234 -17.17 -3.46 27.57
N ASP A 235 -16.67 -4.50 28.24
CA ASP A 235 -15.27 -4.98 28.25
C ASP A 235 -14.79 -5.61 26.92
N ILE A 236 -15.37 -5.22 25.78
CA ILE A 236 -14.86 -5.62 24.46
C ILE A 236 -14.09 -4.43 23.89
N GLU A 237 -12.77 -4.48 24.02
CA GLU A 237 -11.84 -3.49 23.47
C GLU A 237 -11.80 -3.62 21.94
N LEU A 238 -12.85 -3.12 21.28
CA LEU A 238 -13.07 -3.23 19.84
C LEU A 238 -11.94 -2.55 19.04
N SER A 239 -11.23 -1.59 19.65
CA SER A 239 -10.02 -0.96 19.14
C SER A 239 -8.84 -1.93 18.99
N SER A 240 -8.69 -2.91 19.90
CA SER A 240 -7.59 -3.90 19.89
C SER A 240 -7.79 -5.03 18.87
N ILE A 241 -9.05 -5.37 18.58
CA ILE A 241 -9.42 -6.44 17.62
C ILE A 241 -9.21 -5.97 16.17
N LEU A 242 -9.19 -4.65 15.98
CA LEU A 242 -9.31 -4.00 14.69
C LEU A 242 -7.98 -3.41 14.19
N HIS A 243 -6.94 -3.43 15.04
CA HIS A 243 -5.59 -2.93 14.80
C HIS A 243 -4.53 -4.03 14.62
#